data_AF-X1L1K0-F1
#
_entry.id   AF-X1L1K0-F1
#
_cell.length_a   1.000
_cell.length_b   1.000
_cell.length_c   1.000
_cell.angle_alpha   90.00
_cell.angle_beta   90.00
_cell.angle_gamma   90.00
#
_symmetry.space_group_name_H-M   'P 1'
#
loop_
_entity.id
_entity.type
_entity.pdbx_description
1 polymer ?
#
loop_
_entity_poly.entity_id
_entity_poly.type
_entity_poly.pdbx_seq_one_letter_code
_entity_poly.pdbx_strand_id
1 'polypeptide(L)'
;MNFLGYPRKDGSVGARNYVGVISSAACASDTATSIASQIPGCITFTHRQACGLVYPDRDMVHRTLINLGKNPNLASVLVVGPECADSDVDLIANGISQSEKRVEVVKIHALGGIMATVAKGTQLAREMVEEASAIQREECGVSHLRLGVECGGSTPLSGSVTNATMGAALDIIIGKGGSGGFSETPEVIGAEHMIARRAQSKEVERRMIEVVERFEKRLMSSGLDFLGSNP
;
A
#
# COMPACT_ATOMS: atom_id res chain seq x y z
N MET A 1 -17.48 19.47 3.76
CA MET A 1 -16.68 18.96 4.89
C MET A 1 -15.27 18.90 4.36
N ASN A 2 -14.33 19.49 5.09
CA ASN A 2 -12.96 19.66 4.62
C ASN A 2 -11.98 19.10 5.66
N PHE A 3 -10.73 18.85 5.24
CA PHE A 3 -9.62 18.49 6.10
C PHE A 3 -8.35 19.20 5.65
N LEU A 4 -7.38 19.36 6.55
CA LEU A 4 -6.07 19.90 6.20
C LEU A 4 -5.19 18.81 5.59
N GLY A 5 -5.06 18.82 4.27
CA GLY A 5 -4.31 17.85 3.47
C GLY A 5 -3.12 18.47 2.72
N TYR A 6 -2.31 17.62 2.10
CA TYR A 6 -1.19 18.01 1.24
C TYR A 6 -1.56 17.75 -0.22
N PRO A 7 -1.87 18.80 -1.01
CA PRO A 7 -2.13 18.65 -2.44
C PRO A 7 -0.93 18.05 -3.18
N ARG A 8 -1.21 17.19 -4.15
CA ARG A 8 -0.21 16.59 -5.04
C ARG A 8 -0.43 17.07 -6.47
N LYS A 9 0.62 16.98 -7.29
CA LYS A 9 0.60 17.43 -8.69
C LYS A 9 -0.43 16.66 -9.53
N ASP A 10 -0.62 15.38 -9.25
CA ASP A 10 -1.62 14.51 -9.89
C ASP A 10 -3.08 14.75 -9.42
N GLY A 11 -3.32 15.78 -8.61
CA GLY A 11 -4.65 16.12 -8.06
C GLY A 11 -5.09 15.27 -6.86
N SER A 12 -4.27 14.31 -6.43
CA SER A 12 -4.52 13.58 -5.18
C SER A 12 -4.16 14.42 -3.95
N VAL A 13 -4.63 14.02 -2.76
CA VAL A 13 -4.37 14.73 -1.51
C VAL A 13 -3.92 13.75 -0.43
N GLY A 14 -2.76 14.02 0.17
CA GLY A 14 -2.22 13.25 1.29
C GLY A 14 -2.72 13.79 2.64
N ALA A 15 -3.00 12.91 3.60
CA ALA A 15 -3.18 13.29 5.00
C ALA A 15 -1.84 13.42 5.76
N ARG A 16 -0.77 12.88 5.17
CA ARG A 16 0.61 12.91 5.67
C ARG A 16 1.56 13.38 4.55
N ASN A 17 2.80 13.67 4.91
CA ASN A 17 3.82 14.18 4.00
C ASN A 17 5.17 13.52 4.27
N TYR A 18 5.29 12.25 3.91
CA TYR A 18 6.51 11.47 4.10
C TYR A 18 7.32 11.33 2.82
N VAL A 19 8.59 11.00 2.97
CA VAL A 19 9.40 10.39 1.90
C VAL A 19 9.38 8.88 2.08
N GLY A 20 8.95 8.15 1.05
CA GLY A 20 8.91 6.69 1.10
C GLY A 20 10.23 6.08 0.68
N VAL A 21 10.81 5.20 1.49
CA VAL A 21 11.99 4.39 1.10
C VAL A 21 11.52 2.96 0.90
N ILE A 22 11.40 2.53 -0.36
CA ILE A 22 10.80 1.24 -0.73
C ILE A 22 11.91 0.26 -1.10
N SER A 23 11.99 -0.88 -0.41
CA SER A 23 12.84 -1.99 -0.89
C SER A 23 12.14 -2.74 -2.02
N SER A 24 12.85 -2.98 -3.11
CA SER A 24 12.33 -3.80 -4.21
C SER A 24 12.44 -5.29 -3.93
N ALA A 25 13.30 -5.72 -3.01
CA ALA A 25 13.54 -7.12 -2.67
C ALA A 25 13.88 -7.28 -1.18
N ALA A 26 13.72 -8.50 -0.66
CA ALA A 26 14.02 -8.81 0.74
C ALA A 26 15.45 -8.40 1.16
N CYS A 27 16.46 -8.69 0.34
CA CYS A 27 17.86 -8.38 0.63
C CYS A 27 18.19 -6.86 0.63
N ALA A 28 17.31 -6.02 0.08
CA ALA A 28 17.46 -4.56 0.15
C ALA A 28 16.78 -3.94 1.39
N SER A 29 16.03 -4.71 2.17
CA SER A 29 15.21 -4.21 3.28
C SER A 29 16.02 -3.51 4.37
N ASP A 30 17.17 -4.08 4.76
CA ASP A 30 18.03 -3.49 5.79
C ASP A 30 18.73 -2.23 5.29
N THR A 31 19.08 -2.20 4.00
CA THR A 31 19.64 -1.00 3.35
C THR A 31 18.61 0.13 3.32
N ALA A 32 17.38 -0.17 2.89
CA ALA A 32 16.26 0.79 2.88
C ALA A 32 15.95 1.31 4.30
N THR A 33 15.92 0.41 5.29
CA THR A 33 15.67 0.77 6.69
C THR A 33 16.79 1.65 7.26
N SER A 34 18.04 1.35 6.92
CA SER A 34 19.22 2.13 7.36
C SER A 34 19.23 3.54 6.78
N ILE A 35 18.75 3.73 5.54
CA ILE A 35 18.60 5.05 4.92
C ILE A 35 17.50 5.84 5.65
N ALA A 36 16.30 5.24 5.79
CA ALA A 36 15.15 5.93 6.36
C ALA A 36 15.36 6.31 7.84
N SER A 37 16.05 5.50 8.63
CA SER A 37 16.29 5.78 10.06
C SER A 37 17.20 6.97 10.31
N GLN A 38 18.00 7.39 9.31
CA GLN A 38 18.92 8.53 9.44
C GLN A 38 18.23 9.88 9.19
N ILE A 39 17.08 9.90 8.50
CA ILE A 39 16.42 11.13 8.06
C ILE A 39 14.98 11.18 8.60
N PRO A 40 14.70 12.01 9.63
CA PRO A 40 13.33 12.23 10.09
C PRO A 40 12.41 12.68 8.94
N GLY A 41 11.21 12.10 8.86
CA GLY A 41 10.28 12.32 7.74
C GLY A 41 10.33 11.24 6.67
N CYS A 42 11.32 10.35 6.71
CA CYS A 42 11.32 9.12 5.91
C CYS A 42 10.50 8.01 6.59
N ILE A 43 9.88 7.16 5.78
CA ILE A 43 9.24 5.92 6.22
C ILE A 43 9.64 4.78 5.29
N THR A 44 10.04 3.65 5.88
CA THR A 44 10.45 2.47 5.11
C THR A 44 9.26 1.60 4.76
N PHE A 45 9.25 1.07 3.54
CA PHE A 45 8.35 0.01 3.12
C PHE A 45 9.17 -1.17 2.61
N THR A 46 8.97 -2.34 3.22
CA THR A 46 9.70 -3.55 2.88
C THR A 46 8.74 -4.69 2.58
N HIS A 47 9.21 -5.66 1.81
CA HIS A 47 8.55 -6.95 1.65
C HIS A 47 9.59 -8.06 1.73
N ARG A 48 9.14 -9.25 2.13
CA ARG A 48 10.03 -10.39 2.41
C ARG A 48 10.18 -11.38 1.26
N GLN A 49 9.78 -10.98 0.06
CA GLN A 49 9.95 -11.83 -1.12
C GLN A 49 11.42 -11.78 -1.58
N ALA A 50 12.02 -12.95 -1.70
CA ALA A 50 13.39 -13.12 -2.20
C ALA A 50 13.35 -13.45 -3.71
N CYS A 51 14.49 -13.84 -4.27
CA CYS A 51 14.57 -14.32 -5.65
C CYS A 51 13.75 -15.61 -5.84
N GLY A 52 13.42 -15.93 -7.10
CA GLY A 52 12.56 -17.04 -7.48
C GLY A 52 11.09 -16.66 -7.61
N LEU A 53 10.77 -15.38 -7.81
CA LEU A 53 9.39 -14.94 -8.01
C LEU A 53 8.87 -15.42 -9.37
N VAL A 54 7.93 -16.36 -9.33
CA VAL A 54 7.19 -16.79 -10.53
C VAL A 54 6.30 -15.66 -11.05
N TYR A 55 6.00 -15.70 -12.35
CA TYR A 55 5.37 -14.59 -13.07
C TYR A 55 4.13 -13.97 -12.38
N PRO A 56 3.12 -14.73 -11.90
CA PRO A 56 1.95 -14.12 -11.25
C PRO A 56 2.29 -13.40 -9.93
N ASP A 57 3.24 -13.94 -9.16
CA ASP A 57 3.65 -13.36 -7.89
C ASP A 57 4.53 -12.13 -8.10
N ARG A 58 5.42 -12.17 -9.10
CA ARG A 58 6.25 -11.02 -9.49
C ARG A 58 5.38 -9.83 -9.89
N ASP A 59 4.40 -10.04 -10.76
CA ASP A 59 3.50 -8.99 -11.23
C ASP A 59 2.65 -8.43 -10.08
N MET A 60 2.25 -9.28 -9.13
CA MET A 60 1.58 -8.85 -7.90
C MET A 60 2.49 -7.98 -7.02
N VAL A 61 3.76 -8.37 -6.83
CA VAL A 61 4.75 -7.58 -6.08
C VAL A 61 4.96 -6.23 -6.75
N HIS A 62 5.22 -6.19 -8.06
CA HIS A 62 5.40 -4.94 -8.81
C HIS A 62 4.20 -4.02 -8.65
N ARG A 63 2.98 -4.53 -8.92
CA ARG A 63 1.74 -3.75 -8.78
C ARG A 63 1.57 -3.21 -7.36
N THR A 64 1.92 -4.00 -6.34
CA THR A 64 1.79 -3.61 -4.94
C THR A 64 2.77 -2.49 -4.58
N LEU A 65 4.06 -2.65 -4.91
CA LEU A 65 5.09 -1.65 -4.63
C LEU A 65 4.86 -0.35 -5.41
N ILE A 66 4.42 -0.45 -6.67
CA ILE A 66 4.04 0.72 -7.47
C ILE A 66 2.88 1.48 -6.82
N ASN A 67 1.80 0.80 -6.46
CA ASN A 67 0.64 1.46 -5.85
C ASN A 67 0.94 2.01 -4.46
N LEU A 68 1.82 1.35 -3.70
CA LEU A 68 2.33 1.85 -2.43
C LEU A 68 3.12 3.15 -2.63
N GLY A 69 4.02 3.20 -3.61
CA GLY A 69 4.76 4.42 -3.96
C GLY A 69 3.86 5.55 -4.48
N LYS A 70 2.78 5.21 -5.20
CA LYS A 70 1.77 6.18 -5.65
C LYS A 70 0.93 6.77 -4.52
N ASN A 71 0.97 6.23 -3.31
CA ASN A 71 0.16 6.71 -2.19
C ASN A 71 0.34 8.23 -1.97
N PRO A 72 -0.74 9.03 -1.85
CA PRO A 72 -0.65 10.49 -1.74
C PRO A 72 -0.01 10.96 -0.43
N ASN A 73 0.12 10.10 0.57
CA ASN A 73 0.88 10.40 1.79
C ASN A 73 2.40 10.47 1.57
N LEU A 74 2.89 10.02 0.40
CA LEU A 74 4.29 10.09 0.01
C LEU A 74 4.49 11.27 -0.95
N ALA A 75 5.26 12.26 -0.52
CA ALA A 75 5.65 13.42 -1.33
C ALA A 75 6.60 13.01 -2.46
N SER A 76 7.47 12.04 -2.16
CA SER A 76 8.48 11.51 -3.08
C SER A 76 8.91 10.11 -2.59
N VAL A 77 9.56 9.34 -3.47
CA VAL A 77 9.90 7.93 -3.21
C VAL A 77 11.31 7.58 -3.65
N LEU A 78 12.09 6.97 -2.77
CA LEU A 78 13.39 6.36 -3.07
C LEU A 78 13.20 4.84 -3.16
N VAL A 79 13.48 4.25 -4.32
CA VAL A 79 13.44 2.80 -4.52
C VAL A 79 14.85 2.23 -4.37
N VAL A 80 15.00 1.24 -3.48
CA VAL A 80 16.27 0.61 -3.12
C VAL A 80 16.22 -0.86 -3.52
N GLY A 81 17.18 -1.33 -4.31
CA GLY A 81 17.19 -2.73 -4.73
C GLY A 81 18.51 -3.18 -5.32
N PRO A 82 18.79 -4.49 -5.35
CA PRO A 82 19.84 -5.03 -6.20
C PRO A 82 19.34 -5.20 -7.63
N GLU A 83 20.26 -5.29 -8.56
CA GLU A 83 20.02 -5.48 -9.99
C GLU A 83 19.70 -6.94 -10.33
N CYS A 84 20.00 -7.86 -9.42
CA CYS A 84 19.78 -9.29 -9.61
C CYS A 84 18.39 -9.77 -9.15
N ALA A 85 17.56 -8.91 -8.57
CA ALA A 85 16.25 -9.32 -8.08
C ALA A 85 15.24 -9.40 -9.24
N ASP A 86 14.33 -10.38 -9.15
CA ASP A 86 13.21 -10.54 -10.10
C ASP A 86 12.28 -9.31 -10.10
N SER A 87 12.27 -8.59 -8.99
CA SER A 87 11.61 -7.32 -8.78
C SER A 87 12.42 -6.16 -9.38
N ASP A 88 12.23 -5.94 -10.68
CA ASP A 88 12.86 -4.84 -11.43
C ASP A 88 12.62 -3.46 -10.78
N VAL A 89 13.71 -2.86 -10.29
CA VAL A 89 13.73 -1.57 -9.58
C VAL A 89 13.31 -0.42 -10.51
N ASP A 90 13.76 -0.45 -11.77
CA ASP A 90 13.47 0.61 -12.73
C ASP A 90 12.01 0.54 -13.15
N LEU A 91 11.47 -0.67 -13.35
CA LEU A 91 10.05 -0.87 -13.62
C LEU A 91 9.18 -0.32 -12.49
N ILE A 92 9.52 -0.62 -11.23
CA ILE A 92 8.80 -0.11 -10.06
C ILE A 92 8.87 1.43 -10.02
N ALA A 93 10.07 2.00 -10.18
CA ALA A 93 10.28 3.44 -10.14
C ALA A 93 9.50 4.17 -11.27
N ASN A 94 9.55 3.64 -12.49
CA ASN A 94 8.81 4.14 -13.65
C ASN A 94 7.30 4.03 -13.45
N GLY A 95 6.82 2.98 -12.80
CA GLY A 95 5.42 2.84 -12.44
C GLY A 95 4.98 3.91 -11.46
N ILE A 96 5.79 4.21 -10.45
CA ILE A 96 5.50 5.23 -9.42
C ILE A 96 5.53 6.64 -10.03
N SER A 97 6.49 6.95 -10.90
CA SER A 97 6.67 8.28 -11.49
C SER A 97 5.48 8.75 -12.33
N GLN A 98 4.59 7.83 -12.75
CA GLN A 98 3.30 8.16 -13.37
C GLN A 98 2.34 8.96 -12.45
N SER A 99 2.66 9.12 -11.17
CA SER A 99 1.95 10.00 -10.23
C SER A 99 2.59 11.39 -10.07
N GLU A 100 3.49 11.76 -10.98
CA GLU A 100 4.17 13.07 -11.07
C GLU A 100 5.02 13.47 -9.85
N LYS A 101 5.22 12.56 -8.89
CA LYS A 101 6.13 12.76 -7.77
C LYS A 101 7.58 12.46 -8.16
N ARG A 102 8.52 13.06 -7.44
CA ARG A 102 9.95 12.72 -7.55
C ARG A 102 10.16 11.27 -7.14
N VAL A 103 10.80 10.49 -8.00
CA VAL A 103 11.20 9.11 -7.74
C VAL A 103 12.68 8.98 -8.02
N GLU A 104 13.42 8.49 -7.02
CA GLU A 104 14.85 8.22 -7.12
C GLU A 104 15.11 6.73 -6.99
N VAL A 105 16.22 6.27 -7.57
CA VAL A 105 16.63 4.87 -7.56
C VAL A 105 18.07 4.75 -7.07
N VAL A 106 18.31 3.85 -6.12
CA VAL A 106 19.67 3.43 -5.76
C VAL A 106 19.79 1.93 -5.89
N LYS A 107 20.82 1.51 -6.66
CA LYS A 107 21.07 0.11 -6.97
C LYS A 107 22.31 -0.39 -6.24
N ILE A 108 22.14 -1.47 -5.48
CA ILE A 108 23.15 -1.89 -4.49
C ILE A 108 24.47 -2.31 -5.15
N HIS A 109 24.44 -3.09 -6.24
CA HIS A 109 25.68 -3.59 -6.83
C HIS A 109 26.38 -2.53 -7.69
N ALA A 110 25.63 -1.69 -8.41
CA ALA A 110 26.18 -0.59 -9.21
C ALA A 110 26.88 0.45 -8.35
N LEU A 111 26.42 0.66 -7.12
CA LEU A 111 27.07 1.57 -6.16
C LEU A 111 28.23 0.93 -5.41
N GLY A 112 28.55 -0.35 -5.65
CA GLY A 112 29.66 -1.04 -4.99
C GLY A 112 29.34 -1.57 -3.59
N GLY A 113 28.06 -1.76 -3.27
CA GLY A 113 27.60 -2.43 -2.05
C GLY A 113 26.81 -1.53 -1.09
N ILE A 114 26.49 -2.10 0.07
CA ILE A 114 25.53 -1.54 1.02
C ILE A 114 25.98 -0.17 1.55
N MET A 115 27.24 -0.03 1.98
CA MET A 115 27.73 1.21 2.61
C MET A 115 27.63 2.42 1.67
N ALA A 116 28.06 2.25 0.41
CA ALA A 116 27.94 3.29 -0.61
C ALA A 116 26.48 3.59 -0.96
N THR A 117 25.63 2.56 -0.98
CA THR A 117 24.19 2.71 -1.20
C THR A 117 23.51 3.48 -0.09
N VAL A 118 23.84 3.19 1.17
CA VAL A 118 23.31 3.94 2.33
C VAL A 118 23.77 5.39 2.25
N ALA A 119 25.05 5.67 1.97
CA ALA A 119 25.55 7.03 1.85
C ALA A 119 24.80 7.82 0.76
N LYS A 120 24.67 7.26 -0.44
CA LYS A 120 23.97 7.91 -1.55
C LYS A 120 22.46 8.04 -1.28
N GLY A 121 21.84 7.01 -0.73
CA GLY A 121 20.42 6.99 -0.39
C GLY A 121 20.07 8.02 0.69
N THR A 122 20.89 8.14 1.73
CA THR A 122 20.72 9.16 2.79
C THR A 122 20.85 10.58 2.23
N GLN A 123 21.78 10.81 1.30
CA GLN A 123 21.90 12.11 0.62
C GLN A 123 20.60 12.45 -0.14
N LEU A 124 20.12 11.55 -1.00
CA LEU A 124 18.89 11.75 -1.78
C LEU A 124 17.68 11.94 -0.87
N ALA A 125 17.53 11.09 0.16
CA ALA A 125 16.43 11.17 1.10
C ALA A 125 16.39 12.52 1.84
N ARG A 126 17.55 13.11 2.17
CA ARG A 126 17.63 14.45 2.77
C ARG A 126 17.10 15.52 1.83
N GLU A 127 17.56 15.56 0.58
CA GLU A 127 17.08 16.50 -0.44
C GLU A 127 15.57 16.38 -0.64
N MET A 128 15.06 15.14 -0.67
CA MET A 128 13.64 14.85 -0.84
C MET A 128 12.79 15.30 0.36
N VAL A 129 13.30 15.19 1.59
CA VAL A 129 12.63 15.69 2.79
C VAL A 129 12.63 17.22 2.83
N GLU A 130 13.72 17.86 2.43
CA GLU A 130 13.80 19.32 2.30
C GLU A 130 12.74 19.85 1.32
N GLU A 131 12.60 19.23 0.14
CA GLU A 131 11.53 19.55 -0.82
C GLU A 131 10.14 19.32 -0.22
N ALA A 132 9.92 18.18 0.44
CA ALA A 132 8.64 17.87 1.06
C ALA A 132 8.25 18.89 2.13
N SER A 133 9.23 19.41 2.89
CA SER A 133 9.01 20.36 3.98
C SER A 133 8.47 21.72 3.52
N ALA A 134 8.70 22.08 2.25
CA ALA A 134 8.16 23.30 1.65
C ALA A 134 6.65 23.21 1.38
N ILE A 135 6.08 22.00 1.32
CA ILE A 135 4.66 21.79 1.02
C ILE A 135 3.83 22.07 2.28
N GLN A 136 2.96 23.06 2.20
CA GLN A 136 2.03 23.41 3.28
C GLN A 136 0.72 22.64 3.17
N ARG A 137 0.02 22.50 4.30
CA ARG A 137 -1.33 21.93 4.29
C ARG A 137 -2.33 22.95 3.77
N GLU A 138 -3.30 22.48 3.02
CA GLU A 138 -4.40 23.27 2.48
C GLU A 138 -5.75 22.64 2.85
N GLU A 139 -6.80 23.48 2.89
CA GLU A 139 -8.15 22.99 3.12
C GLU A 139 -8.63 22.22 1.89
N CYS A 140 -8.77 20.90 2.04
CA CYS A 140 -9.14 19.99 0.97
C CYS A 140 -10.50 19.34 1.26
N GLY A 141 -11.31 19.13 0.21
CA GLY A 141 -12.58 18.43 0.36
C GLY A 141 -12.40 16.98 0.79
N VAL A 142 -13.30 16.46 1.64
CA VAL A 142 -13.28 15.03 2.04
C VAL A 142 -13.48 14.05 0.89
N SER A 143 -13.86 14.52 -0.30
CA SER A 143 -13.92 13.72 -1.52
C SER A 143 -12.56 13.13 -1.93
N HIS A 144 -11.44 13.71 -1.48
CA HIS A 144 -10.11 13.15 -1.71
C HIS A 144 -9.73 12.04 -0.74
N LEU A 145 -10.51 11.81 0.32
CA LEU A 145 -10.19 10.77 1.31
C LEU A 145 -10.49 9.37 0.78
N ARG A 146 -9.59 8.45 1.12
CA ARG A 146 -9.73 7.01 0.90
C ARG A 146 -9.55 6.31 2.25
N LEU A 147 -10.62 5.72 2.77
CA LEU A 147 -10.61 5.05 4.08
C LEU A 147 -10.58 3.53 3.92
N GLY A 148 -9.48 2.91 4.32
CA GLY A 148 -9.39 1.46 4.50
C GLY A 148 -9.79 1.06 5.90
N VAL A 149 -10.56 -0.01 6.05
CA VAL A 149 -10.92 -0.59 7.35
C VAL A 149 -10.52 -2.05 7.40
N GLU A 150 -9.98 -2.46 8.54
CA GLU A 150 -9.54 -3.82 8.84
C GLU A 150 -9.95 -4.15 10.27
N CYS A 151 -10.16 -5.43 10.54
CA CYS A 151 -10.30 -5.96 11.87
C CYS A 151 -8.92 -6.17 12.52
N GLY A 152 -8.94 -6.46 13.82
CA GLY A 152 -7.76 -6.78 14.60
C GLY A 152 -8.03 -8.02 15.44
N GLY A 153 -8.15 -7.85 16.77
CA GLY A 153 -8.65 -8.92 17.63
C GLY A 153 -10.17 -9.00 17.59
N SER A 154 -10.73 -10.07 17.03
CA SER A 154 -12.18 -10.29 17.03
C SER A 154 -12.73 -10.49 18.44
N THR A 155 -13.88 -9.89 18.74
CA THR A 155 -14.57 -9.98 20.03
C THR A 155 -16.09 -10.03 19.80
N PRO A 156 -16.88 -10.51 20.78
CA PRO A 156 -18.35 -10.52 20.66
C PRO A 156 -18.99 -9.14 20.42
N LEU A 157 -18.28 -8.04 20.72
CA LEU A 157 -18.75 -6.67 20.50
C LEU A 157 -18.30 -6.08 19.17
N SER A 158 -17.39 -6.74 18.43
CA SER A 158 -16.84 -6.20 17.19
C SER A 158 -17.95 -5.98 16.15
N GLY A 159 -18.82 -6.97 15.93
CA GLY A 159 -19.90 -6.85 14.95
C GLY A 159 -20.99 -5.84 15.33
N SER A 160 -21.38 -5.78 16.61
CA SER A 160 -22.51 -4.96 17.08
C SER A 160 -22.14 -3.51 17.37
N VAL A 161 -20.86 -3.22 17.63
CA VAL A 161 -20.40 -1.87 18.02
C VAL A 161 -19.36 -1.35 17.05
N THR A 162 -18.16 -1.91 17.04
CA THR A 162 -17.01 -1.32 16.33
C THR A 162 -17.20 -1.33 14.82
N ASN A 163 -17.56 -2.49 14.26
CA ASN A 163 -17.74 -2.67 12.81
C ASN A 163 -18.95 -1.87 12.32
N ALA A 164 -20.04 -1.82 13.10
CA ALA A 164 -21.19 -0.98 12.81
C ALA A 164 -20.83 0.52 12.79
N THR A 165 -20.01 0.97 13.75
CA THR A 165 -19.53 2.36 13.82
C THR A 165 -18.62 2.69 12.63
N MET A 166 -17.71 1.78 12.26
CA MET A 166 -16.85 1.95 11.08
C MET A 166 -17.65 1.96 9.77
N GLY A 167 -18.69 1.13 9.67
CA GLY A 167 -19.62 1.14 8.54
C GLY A 167 -20.34 2.49 8.40
N ALA A 168 -20.85 3.04 9.50
CA ALA A 168 -21.48 4.36 9.48
C ALA A 168 -20.48 5.48 9.10
N ALA A 169 -19.24 5.39 9.56
CA ALA A 169 -18.19 6.34 9.17
C ALA A 169 -17.87 6.25 7.66
N LEU A 170 -17.78 5.04 7.11
CA LEU A 170 -17.60 4.81 5.67
C LEU A 170 -18.76 5.40 4.85
N ASP A 171 -20.02 5.18 5.27
CA ASP A 171 -21.19 5.73 4.58
C ASP A 171 -21.17 7.26 4.55
N ILE A 172 -20.73 7.92 5.63
CA ILE A 172 -20.58 9.39 5.67
C ILE A 172 -19.51 9.87 4.69
N ILE A 173 -18.36 9.19 4.60
CA ILE A 173 -17.27 9.57 3.70
C ILE A 173 -17.67 9.36 2.24
N ILE A 174 -18.23 8.19 1.92
CA ILE A 174 -18.69 7.84 0.57
C ILE A 174 -19.81 8.80 0.14
N GLY A 175 -20.77 9.11 1.02
CA GLY A 175 -21.86 10.05 0.77
C GLY A 175 -21.40 11.49 0.50
N LYS A 176 -20.14 11.83 0.84
CA LYS A 176 -19.52 13.14 0.55
C LYS A 176 -18.54 13.10 -0.63
N GLY A 177 -18.59 12.03 -1.43
CA GLY A 177 -17.75 11.84 -2.62
C GLY A 177 -16.36 11.28 -2.33
N GLY A 178 -16.09 10.86 -1.09
CA GLY A 178 -14.88 10.11 -0.76
C GLY A 178 -15.00 8.65 -1.19
N SER A 179 -14.01 7.84 -0.81
CA SER A 179 -14.04 6.39 -1.07
C SER A 179 -13.55 5.60 0.12
N GLY A 180 -13.88 4.32 0.14
CA GLY A 180 -13.37 3.42 1.15
C GLY A 180 -13.52 1.96 0.74
N GLY A 181 -12.91 1.09 1.52
CA GLY A 181 -12.93 -0.34 1.29
C GLY A 181 -12.50 -1.08 2.54
N PHE A 182 -12.80 -2.37 2.54
CA PHE A 182 -12.35 -3.34 3.52
C PHE A 182 -11.64 -4.48 2.77
N SER A 183 -10.89 -5.27 3.52
CA SER A 183 -10.03 -6.32 3.00
C SER A 183 -10.41 -7.65 3.67
N GLU A 184 -9.44 -8.47 4.08
CA GLU A 184 -9.68 -9.65 4.92
C GLU A 184 -10.64 -10.67 4.30
N THR A 185 -10.31 -11.20 3.12
CA THR A 185 -11.11 -12.26 2.48
C THR A 185 -11.52 -13.42 3.41
N PRO A 186 -10.68 -13.93 4.33
CA PRO A 186 -11.10 -14.93 5.33
C PRO A 186 -12.28 -14.51 6.20
N GLU A 187 -12.37 -13.23 6.58
CA GLU A 187 -13.40 -12.67 7.47
C GLU A 187 -14.74 -12.45 6.78
N VAL A 188 -14.76 -12.63 5.45
CA VAL A 188 -15.96 -12.47 4.62
C VAL A 188 -16.60 -13.82 4.29
N ILE A 189 -15.87 -14.94 4.44
CA ILE A 189 -16.37 -16.28 4.14
C ILE A 189 -17.58 -16.59 5.03
N GLY A 190 -18.68 -17.03 4.43
CA GLY A 190 -19.98 -17.24 5.06
C GLY A 190 -20.91 -16.02 4.96
N ALA A 191 -20.38 -14.82 4.71
CA ALA A 191 -21.13 -13.58 4.57
C ALA A 191 -21.02 -12.95 3.17
N GLU A 192 -20.22 -13.51 2.26
CA GLU A 192 -19.94 -12.96 0.93
C GLU A 192 -21.21 -12.73 0.11
N HIS A 193 -22.19 -13.63 0.24
CA HIS A 193 -23.49 -13.51 -0.39
C HIS A 193 -24.28 -12.27 0.08
N MET A 194 -24.08 -11.80 1.33
CA MET A 194 -24.70 -10.56 1.83
C MET A 194 -24.07 -9.32 1.18
N ILE A 195 -22.76 -9.36 0.97
CA ILE A 195 -22.00 -8.26 0.34
C ILE A 195 -22.30 -8.21 -1.16
N ALA A 196 -22.30 -9.36 -1.83
CA ALA A 196 -22.59 -9.49 -3.25
C ALA A 196 -23.98 -8.93 -3.62
N ARG A 197 -25.00 -9.15 -2.77
CA ARG A 197 -26.34 -8.56 -2.96
C ARG A 197 -26.37 -7.02 -2.98
N ARG A 198 -25.33 -6.36 -2.45
CA ARG A 198 -25.20 -4.88 -2.43
C ARG A 198 -24.39 -4.35 -3.62
N ALA A 199 -23.93 -5.21 -4.52
CA ALA A 199 -23.14 -4.81 -5.67
C ALA A 199 -23.95 -3.91 -6.63
N GLN A 200 -23.28 -2.91 -7.22
CA GLN A 200 -23.89 -1.99 -8.18
C GLN A 200 -24.27 -2.66 -9.50
N SER A 201 -23.61 -3.77 -9.86
CA SER A 201 -23.85 -4.50 -11.10
C SER A 201 -23.62 -6.01 -10.91
N LYS A 202 -24.18 -6.80 -11.83
CA LYS A 202 -23.97 -8.25 -11.88
C LYS A 202 -22.50 -8.65 -12.07
N GLU A 203 -21.73 -7.81 -12.77
CA GLU A 203 -20.30 -8.03 -12.93
C GLU A 203 -19.54 -7.87 -11.61
N VAL A 204 -19.85 -6.82 -10.84
CA VAL A 204 -19.24 -6.59 -9.52
C VAL A 204 -19.67 -7.66 -8.53
N GLU A 205 -20.94 -8.07 -8.55
CA GLU A 205 -21.48 -9.19 -7.77
C GLU A 205 -20.68 -10.47 -8.02
N ARG A 206 -20.53 -10.86 -9.30
CA ARG A 206 -19.79 -12.06 -9.69
C ARG A 206 -18.32 -11.97 -9.26
N ARG A 207 -17.68 -10.83 -9.48
CA ARG A 207 -16.27 -10.61 -9.11
C ARG A 207 -16.05 -10.70 -7.61
N MET A 208 -17.00 -10.26 -6.78
CA MET A 208 -16.92 -10.41 -5.32
C MET A 208 -16.87 -11.89 -4.92
N ILE A 209 -17.77 -12.71 -5.48
CA ILE A 209 -17.81 -14.16 -5.23
C ILE A 209 -16.53 -14.84 -5.76
N GLU A 210 -16.07 -14.49 -6.97
CA GLU A 210 -14.84 -15.04 -7.56
C GLU A 210 -13.59 -14.81 -6.68
N VAL A 211 -13.51 -13.68 -5.97
CA VAL A 211 -12.40 -13.39 -5.06
C VAL A 211 -12.38 -14.36 -3.88
N VAL A 212 -13.55 -14.64 -3.30
CA VAL A 212 -13.71 -15.57 -2.16
C VAL A 212 -13.42 -17.00 -2.61
N GLU A 213 -14.03 -17.46 -3.71
CA GLU A 213 -13.80 -18.80 -4.22
C GLU A 213 -12.32 -19.06 -4.57
N ARG A 214 -11.65 -18.06 -5.15
CA ARG A 214 -10.21 -18.17 -5.46
C ARG A 214 -9.38 -18.33 -4.19
N PHE A 215 -9.76 -17.65 -3.11
CA PHE A 215 -9.08 -17.77 -1.83
C PHE A 215 -9.33 -19.14 -1.19
N GLU A 216 -10.58 -19.61 -1.16
CA GLU A 216 -10.93 -20.95 -0.67
C GLU A 216 -10.21 -22.05 -1.46
N LYS A 217 -10.21 -21.99 -2.79
CA LYS A 217 -9.46 -22.92 -3.65
C LYS A 217 -7.98 -22.95 -3.31
N ARG A 218 -7.38 -21.78 -3.01
CA ARG A 218 -5.98 -21.69 -2.59
C ARG A 218 -5.76 -22.37 -1.24
N LEU A 219 -6.65 -22.17 -0.26
CA LEU A 219 -6.54 -22.83 1.05
C LEU A 219 -6.67 -24.35 0.92
N MET A 220 -7.68 -24.82 0.20
CA MET A 220 -7.95 -26.24 -0.01
C MET A 220 -6.85 -26.95 -0.81
N SER A 221 -6.03 -26.22 -1.58
CA SER A 221 -4.88 -26.81 -2.29
C SER A 221 -3.83 -27.41 -1.35
N SER A 222 -3.84 -27.03 -0.06
CA SER A 222 -3.01 -27.64 0.99
C SER A 222 -3.53 -28.99 1.50
N GLY A 223 -4.75 -29.39 1.11
CA GLY A 223 -5.45 -30.57 1.62
C GLY A 223 -6.09 -30.38 2.99
N LEU A 224 -6.04 -29.17 3.56
CA LEU A 224 -6.64 -28.82 4.84
C LEU A 224 -7.91 -28.00 4.63
N ASP A 225 -8.95 -28.33 5.39
CA ASP A 225 -10.17 -27.53 5.48
C ASP A 225 -9.97 -26.39 6.48
N PHE A 226 -10.23 -25.17 6.02
CA PHE A 226 -10.14 -23.95 6.81
C PHE A 226 -11.48 -23.58 7.46
N LEU A 227 -12.60 -24.13 6.98
CA LEU A 227 -13.93 -23.81 7.50
C LEU A 227 -14.02 -24.24 8.97
N GLY A 228 -14.44 -23.30 9.83
CA GLY A 228 -14.49 -23.49 11.29
C GLY A 228 -13.21 -23.12 12.05
N SER A 229 -12.16 -22.66 11.36
CA SER A 229 -10.96 -22.12 12.03
C SER A 229 -11.04 -20.62 12.34
N ASN A 230 -11.95 -19.90 11.68
CA ASN A 230 -12.31 -18.52 11.99
C ASN A 230 -13.51 -18.53 12.97
N PRO A 231 -13.50 -17.74 14.07
CA PRO A 231 -14.58 -17.73 15.06
C PRO A 231 -15.94 -17.25 14.53
#